data_AF-A0AAN7UWD4-F1
#
_entry.id   AF-A0AAN7UWD4-F1
#
_cell.length_a   1.000
_cell.length_b   1.000
_cell.length_c   1.000
_cell.angle_alpha   90.00
_cell.angle_beta   90.00
_cell.angle_gamma   90.00
#
_symmetry.space_group_name_H-M   'P 1'
#
loop_
_entity.id
_entity.type
_entity.pdbx_description
1 polymer ?
#
loop_
_entity_poly.entity_id
_entity_poly.type
_entity_poly.pdbx_seq_one_letter_code
_entity_poly.pdbx_strand_id
1 'polypeptide(L)'
;MFGISARAVCNAICGIICLTILTLVVLQAQFLIHIITEDWPPHTSAVPASEPPQNYYTLLNITVSATERDIKRAYRKQVLLIHPDKLQRLETSIRKEGKRQFDAVTQAFEVLTSDRRCYYDYNVMKVNMGQYIRCLDLWHERLMEEREREAAVKQKQEQEVDEDEDEDREGYNGI
;
A
#
# COMPACT_ATOMS: atom_id res chain seq x y z
N MET A 1 -70.35 -38.73 -4.46
CA MET A 1 -68.96 -39.17 -4.72
C MET A 1 -68.57 -38.64 -6.09
N PHE A 2 -67.87 -37.51 -6.17
CA PHE A 2 -67.48 -36.92 -7.46
C PHE A 2 -66.18 -37.58 -7.94
N GLY A 3 -66.29 -38.51 -8.89
CA GLY A 3 -65.15 -39.14 -9.57
C GLY A 3 -64.68 -38.24 -10.70
N ILE A 4 -63.61 -37.48 -10.47
CA ILE A 4 -62.97 -36.68 -11.52
C ILE A 4 -62.24 -37.65 -12.46
N SER A 5 -62.61 -37.64 -13.74
CA SER A 5 -62.06 -38.54 -14.77
C SER A 5 -60.53 -38.39 -14.89
N ALA A 6 -59.82 -39.51 -14.96
CA ALA A 6 -58.34 -39.55 -15.08
C ALA A 6 -57.80 -38.71 -16.25
N ARG A 7 -58.58 -38.53 -17.32
CA ARG A 7 -58.24 -37.65 -18.46
C ARG A 7 -58.24 -36.17 -18.09
N ALA A 8 -59.16 -35.74 -17.23
CA ALA A 8 -59.22 -34.37 -16.73
C ALA A 8 -58.04 -34.07 -15.79
N VAL A 9 -57.69 -35.05 -14.96
CA VAL A 9 -56.52 -34.96 -14.06
C VAL A 9 -55.22 -34.90 -14.88
N CYS A 10 -55.08 -35.72 -15.93
CA CYS A 10 -53.89 -35.73 -16.78
C CYS A 10 -53.71 -34.41 -17.57
N ASN A 11 -54.79 -33.87 -18.14
CA ASN A 11 -54.74 -32.59 -18.84
C ASN A 11 -54.46 -31.41 -17.88
N ALA A 12 -55.00 -31.46 -16.66
CA ALA A 12 -54.73 -30.45 -15.64
C ALA A 12 -53.29 -30.50 -15.15
N ILE A 13 -52.75 -31.71 -14.88
CA ILE A 13 -51.36 -31.90 -14.46
C ILE A 13 -50.39 -31.47 -15.57
N CYS A 14 -50.67 -31.82 -16.84
CA CYS A 14 -49.85 -31.41 -17.98
C CYS A 14 -49.83 -29.88 -18.15
N GLY A 15 -50.97 -29.22 -17.98
CA GLY A 15 -51.07 -27.76 -17.98
C GLY A 15 -50.29 -27.10 -16.86
N ILE A 16 -50.39 -27.63 -15.63
CA ILE A 16 -49.67 -27.10 -14.46
C ILE A 16 -48.15 -27.27 -14.64
N ILE A 17 -47.68 -28.44 -15.10
CA ILE A 17 -46.26 -28.70 -15.37
C ILE A 17 -45.74 -27.75 -16.47
N CYS A 18 -46.53 -27.49 -17.51
CA CYS A 18 -46.14 -26.55 -18.55
C CYS A 18 -46.04 -25.12 -18.01
N LEU A 19 -46.99 -24.68 -17.18
CA LEU A 19 -46.96 -23.36 -16.56
C LEU A 19 -45.82 -23.21 -15.54
N THR A 20 -45.47 -24.26 -14.79
CA THR A 20 -44.34 -24.23 -13.87
C THR A 20 -43.00 -24.21 -14.60
N ILE A 21 -42.85 -24.96 -15.69
CA ILE A 21 -41.63 -24.92 -16.51
C ILE A 21 -41.47 -23.56 -17.19
N LEU A 22 -42.55 -23.01 -17.77
CA LEU A 22 -42.51 -21.70 -18.41
C LEU A 22 -42.18 -20.57 -17.41
N THR A 23 -42.77 -20.60 -16.21
CA THR A 23 -42.46 -19.61 -15.16
C THR A 23 -41.05 -19.77 -14.61
N LEU A 24 -40.54 -21.00 -14.43
CA LEU A 24 -39.15 -21.24 -14.03
C LEU A 24 -38.15 -20.76 -15.10
N VAL A 25 -38.41 -20.99 -16.39
CA VAL A 25 -37.56 -20.50 -17.49
C VAL A 25 -37.56 -18.98 -17.54
N VAL A 26 -38.73 -18.34 -17.37
CA VAL A 26 -38.84 -16.87 -17.32
C VAL A 26 -38.14 -16.30 -16.08
N LEU A 27 -38.25 -16.94 -14.91
CA LEU A 27 -37.57 -16.50 -13.68
C LEU A 27 -36.05 -16.68 -13.75
N GLN A 28 -35.56 -17.77 -14.37
CA GLN A 28 -34.13 -17.97 -14.61
C GLN A 28 -33.59 -16.90 -15.59
N ALA A 29 -34.35 -16.57 -16.65
CA ALA A 29 -33.99 -15.51 -17.58
C ALA A 29 -34.01 -14.12 -16.91
N GLN A 30 -35.03 -13.82 -16.09
CA GLN A 30 -35.14 -12.56 -15.36
C GLN A 30 -34.03 -12.40 -14.31
N PHE A 31 -33.63 -13.48 -13.63
CA PHE A 31 -32.51 -13.49 -12.68
C PHE A 31 -31.17 -13.26 -13.38
N LEU A 32 -30.95 -13.84 -14.57
CA LEU A 32 -29.76 -13.57 -15.38
C LEU A 32 -29.73 -12.13 -15.92
N ILE A 33 -30.88 -11.58 -16.33
CA ILE A 33 -30.98 -10.17 -16.74
C ILE A 33 -30.64 -9.25 -15.56
N HIS A 34 -31.16 -9.53 -14.36
CA HIS A 34 -30.88 -8.74 -13.15
C HIS A 34 -29.40 -8.77 -12.73
N ILE A 35 -28.71 -9.91 -12.89
CA ILE A 35 -27.25 -10.00 -12.66
C ILE A 35 -26.48 -9.12 -13.66
N ILE A 36 -26.92 -9.05 -14.91
CA ILE A 36 -26.24 -8.25 -15.94
C ILE A 36 -26.58 -6.74 -15.79
N THR A 37 -27.75 -6.38 -15.25
CA THR A 37 -28.23 -4.99 -15.20
C THR A 37 -27.97 -4.24 -13.89
N GLU A 38 -27.53 -4.88 -12.82
CA GLU A 38 -27.29 -4.19 -11.53
C GLU A 38 -25.82 -4.03 -11.09
N ASP A 39 -24.81 -4.35 -11.92
CA ASP A 39 -23.42 -3.98 -11.59
C ASP A 39 -22.56 -3.58 -12.81
N TRP A 40 -23.20 -3.00 -13.84
CA TRP A 40 -22.46 -2.21 -14.83
C TRP A 40 -22.65 -0.73 -14.48
N PRO A 41 -21.59 0.04 -14.19
CA PRO A 41 -21.73 1.46 -13.90
C PRO A 41 -21.77 2.28 -15.20
N PRO A 42 -22.88 2.97 -15.54
CA PRO A 42 -22.82 4.16 -16.37
C PRO A 42 -23.20 5.37 -15.52
N HIS A 43 -22.32 5.76 -14.62
CA HIS A 43 -21.87 7.13 -14.64
C HIS A 43 -20.39 7.03 -14.37
N THR A 44 -19.64 7.17 -15.45
CA THR A 44 -18.31 7.73 -15.45
C THR A 44 -18.34 8.90 -14.47
N SER A 45 -17.99 8.65 -13.19
CA SER A 45 -17.26 9.68 -12.47
C SER A 45 -16.09 9.88 -13.39
N ALA A 46 -16.09 11.02 -14.08
CA ALA A 46 -14.91 11.51 -14.74
C ALA A 46 -13.80 11.25 -13.73
N VAL A 47 -12.94 10.26 -14.02
CA VAL A 47 -11.64 10.21 -13.36
C VAL A 47 -11.13 11.61 -13.66
N PRO A 48 -11.07 12.53 -12.68
CA PRO A 48 -10.64 13.88 -12.96
C PRO A 48 -9.30 13.69 -13.64
N ALA A 49 -9.22 14.21 -14.87
CA ALA A 49 -8.15 13.94 -15.82
C ALA A 49 -6.86 13.67 -15.05
N SER A 50 -6.44 12.39 -15.10
CA SER A 50 -5.33 11.82 -14.31
C SER A 50 -4.39 12.93 -13.85
N GLU A 51 -4.43 13.26 -12.55
CA GLU A 51 -3.43 14.16 -12.00
C GLU A 51 -2.07 13.69 -12.53
N PRO A 52 -1.23 14.60 -13.05
CA PRO A 52 0.08 14.22 -13.56
C PRO A 52 0.76 13.36 -12.50
N PRO A 53 1.46 12.26 -12.88
CA PRO A 53 2.05 11.34 -11.92
C PRO A 53 2.78 12.15 -10.86
N GLN A 54 2.25 12.15 -9.63
CA GLN A 54 2.70 13.08 -8.62
C GLN A 54 4.17 12.79 -8.33
N ASN A 55 5.04 13.74 -8.65
CA ASN A 55 6.45 13.61 -8.35
C ASN A 55 6.61 13.52 -6.83
N TYR A 56 7.52 12.67 -6.34
CA TYR A 56 7.74 12.49 -4.91
C TYR A 56 8.20 13.78 -4.23
N TYR A 57 8.94 14.62 -4.96
CA TYR A 57 9.33 15.95 -4.51
C TYR A 57 8.12 16.89 -4.36
N THR A 58 7.19 16.90 -5.32
CA THR A 58 5.98 17.73 -5.25
C THR A 58 5.03 17.25 -4.17
N LEU A 59 4.93 15.92 -3.96
CA LEU A 59 4.11 15.32 -2.91
C LEU A 59 4.58 15.73 -1.50
N LEU A 60 5.90 15.78 -1.29
CA LEU A 60 6.50 16.27 -0.04
C LEU A 60 6.61 17.80 0.02
N ASN A 61 6.22 18.51 -1.06
CA ASN A 61 6.32 19.95 -1.21
C ASN A 61 7.75 20.49 -1.01
N ILE A 62 8.72 19.84 -1.66
CA ILE A 62 10.15 20.16 -1.62
C ILE A 62 10.71 20.26 -3.03
N THR A 63 11.88 20.90 -3.16
CA THR A 63 12.63 20.97 -4.41
C THR A 63 13.50 19.74 -4.62
N VAL A 64 13.87 19.43 -5.87
CA VAL A 64 14.77 18.31 -6.21
C VAL A 64 16.14 18.44 -5.54
N SER A 65 16.62 19.68 -5.35
CA SER A 65 17.87 19.99 -4.65
C SER A 65 17.81 19.87 -3.12
N ALA A 66 16.67 19.44 -2.57
CA ALA A 66 16.50 19.32 -1.12
C ALA A 66 17.46 18.27 -0.54
N THR A 67 18.00 18.59 0.64
CA THR A 67 18.86 17.67 1.39
C THR A 67 18.02 16.59 2.06
N GLU A 68 18.66 15.50 2.47
CA GLU A 68 17.99 14.43 3.23
C GLU A 68 17.35 14.94 4.53
N ARG A 69 17.96 15.96 5.16
CA ARG A 69 17.41 16.63 6.35
C ARG A 69 16.09 17.33 6.05
N ASP A 70 16.00 17.97 4.89
CA ASP A 70 14.79 18.66 4.43
C ASP A 70 13.69 17.65 4.08
N ILE A 71 14.05 16.55 3.41
CA ILE A 71 13.14 15.43 3.11
C ILE A 71 12.55 14.86 4.40
N LYS A 72 13.38 14.52 5.39
CA LYS A 72 12.94 14.03 6.71
C LYS A 72 12.05 15.05 7.42
N ARG A 73 12.37 16.35 7.32
CA ARG A 73 11.56 17.43 7.93
C ARG A 73 10.19 17.56 7.25
N ALA A 74 10.14 17.51 5.93
CA ALA A 74 8.90 17.59 5.16
C ALA A 74 7.99 16.38 5.42
N TYR A 75 8.56 15.16 5.43
CA TYR A 75 7.84 13.94 5.77
C TYR A 75 7.17 14.03 7.14
N ARG A 76 7.91 14.43 8.19
CA ARG A 76 7.33 14.61 9.54
C ARG A 76 6.17 15.59 9.55
N LYS A 77 6.27 16.70 8.80
CA LYS A 77 5.17 17.68 8.69
C LYS A 77 3.93 17.08 8.04
N GLN A 78 4.09 16.36 6.93
CA GLN A 78 2.98 15.73 6.22
C GLN A 78 2.29 14.64 7.06
N VAL A 79 3.09 13.76 7.70
CA VAL A 79 2.55 12.71 8.58
C VAL A 79 1.74 13.29 9.73
N LEU A 80 2.18 14.40 10.33
CA LEU A 80 1.43 15.05 11.42
C LEU A 80 0.07 15.60 10.99
N LEU A 81 -0.11 15.92 9.70
CA LEU A 81 -1.38 16.40 9.16
C LEU A 81 -2.34 15.23 8.88
N ILE A 82 -1.80 14.13 8.34
CA ILE A 82 -2.59 13.02 7.78
C ILE A 82 -2.64 11.82 8.76
N HIS A 83 -2.04 11.93 9.95
CA HIS A 83 -1.99 10.84 10.92
C HIS A 83 -3.38 10.24 11.18
N PRO A 84 -3.55 8.89 11.13
CA PRO A 84 -4.86 8.25 11.19
C PRO A 84 -5.66 8.63 12.43
N ASP A 85 -5.00 8.88 13.56
CA ASP A 85 -5.63 9.36 14.80
C ASP A 85 -6.47 10.62 14.62
N LYS A 86 -6.00 11.58 13.82
CA LYS A 86 -6.73 12.83 13.54
C LYS A 86 -7.92 12.61 12.60
N LEU A 87 -7.85 11.59 11.76
CA LEU A 87 -8.85 11.27 10.75
C LEU A 87 -9.93 10.31 11.26
N GLN A 88 -9.75 9.70 12.44
CA GLN A 88 -10.72 8.76 13.02
C GLN A 88 -12.11 9.37 13.23
N ARG A 89 -12.18 10.68 13.50
CA ARG A 89 -13.43 11.41 13.77
C ARG A 89 -14.09 11.99 12.51
N LEU A 90 -13.46 11.85 11.34
CA LEU A 90 -13.95 12.39 10.08
C LEU A 90 -14.77 11.34 9.30
N GLU A 91 -15.45 11.82 8.26
CA GLU A 91 -16.22 10.98 7.35
C GLU A 91 -15.37 9.87 6.71
N THR A 92 -16.01 8.75 6.38
CA THR A 92 -15.35 7.57 5.81
C THR A 92 -14.63 7.86 4.49
N SER A 93 -15.16 8.78 3.68
CA SER A 93 -14.56 9.27 2.44
C SER A 93 -13.22 9.97 2.69
N ILE A 94 -13.18 10.92 3.63
CA ILE A 94 -11.98 11.67 4.02
C ILE A 94 -10.93 10.74 4.64
N ARG A 95 -11.36 9.77 5.46
CA ARG A 95 -10.45 8.77 6.05
C ARG A 95 -9.77 7.91 4.98
N LYS A 96 -10.52 7.50 3.95
CA LYS A 96 -9.97 6.70 2.84
C LYS A 96 -8.94 7.51 2.05
N GLU A 97 -9.22 8.78 1.80
CA GLU A 97 -8.30 9.66 1.08
C GLU A 97 -7.03 9.96 1.89
N GLY A 98 -7.18 10.26 3.18
CA GLY A 98 -6.02 10.46 4.05
C GLY A 98 -5.14 9.20 4.15
N LYS A 99 -5.73 7.99 4.16
CA LYS A 99 -4.94 6.76 4.07
C LYS A 99 -4.12 6.70 2.76
N ARG A 100 -4.74 6.98 1.63
CA ARG A 100 -4.05 6.98 0.32
C ARG A 100 -2.90 7.99 0.29
N GLN A 101 -3.12 9.20 0.80
CA GLN A 101 -2.08 10.22 0.86
C GLN A 101 -0.96 9.83 1.83
N PHE A 102 -1.29 9.23 2.97
CA PHE A 102 -0.30 8.72 3.91
C PHE A 102 0.60 7.64 3.28
N ASP A 103 -0.02 6.69 2.57
CA ASP A 103 0.70 5.63 1.87
C ASP A 103 1.62 6.23 0.78
N ALA A 104 1.13 7.21 0.01
CA ALA A 104 1.91 7.89 -1.02
C ALA A 104 3.09 8.69 -0.43
N VAL A 105 2.87 9.45 0.65
CA VAL A 105 3.90 10.24 1.36
C VAL A 105 4.98 9.33 1.93
N THR A 106 4.59 8.18 2.47
CA THR A 106 5.51 7.17 3.02
C THR A 106 6.36 6.55 1.90
N GLN A 107 5.74 6.15 0.79
CA GLN A 107 6.48 5.63 -0.37
C GLN A 107 7.47 6.65 -0.93
N ALA A 108 7.07 7.92 -1.05
CA ALA A 108 7.95 8.99 -1.50
C ALA A 108 9.16 9.15 -0.56
N PHE A 109 8.93 9.13 0.75
CA PHE A 109 10.00 9.21 1.75
C PHE A 109 10.97 8.02 1.67
N GLU A 110 10.45 6.80 1.54
CA GLU A 110 11.26 5.59 1.42
C GLU A 110 12.15 5.61 0.18
N VAL A 111 11.63 6.06 -0.97
CA VAL A 111 12.42 6.14 -2.21
C VAL A 111 13.47 7.23 -2.11
N LEU A 112 13.13 8.42 -1.61
CA LEU A 112 14.03 9.56 -1.55
C LEU A 112 15.12 9.45 -0.45
N THR A 113 14.95 8.55 0.51
CA THR A 113 15.93 8.30 1.60
C THR A 113 16.77 7.04 1.35
N SER A 114 16.60 6.36 0.22
CA SER A 114 17.34 5.15 -0.15
C SER A 114 18.20 5.42 -1.39
N ASP A 115 19.09 4.48 -1.70
CA ASP A 115 19.80 4.35 -2.98
C ASP A 115 18.85 4.45 -4.19
N ARG A 116 17.59 4.05 -4.01
CA ARG A 116 16.51 4.19 -5.01
C ARG A 116 16.25 5.63 -5.44
N ARG A 117 16.68 6.65 -4.66
CA ARG A 117 16.62 8.06 -5.06
C ARG A 117 17.36 8.30 -6.37
N CYS A 118 18.56 7.74 -6.52
CA CYS A 118 19.35 7.95 -7.74
C CYS A 118 18.64 7.39 -8.96
N TYR A 119 18.09 6.18 -8.83
CA TYR A 119 17.32 5.53 -9.89
C TYR A 119 16.04 6.34 -10.21
N TYR A 120 15.35 6.85 -9.19
CA TYR A 120 14.18 7.69 -9.38
C TYR A 120 14.52 8.99 -10.13
N ASP A 121 15.57 9.69 -9.71
CA ASP A 121 16.01 10.93 -10.35
C ASP A 121 16.42 10.68 -11.81
N TYR A 122 17.05 9.54 -12.11
CA TYR A 122 17.42 9.19 -13.48
C TYR A 122 16.21 8.88 -14.37
N ASN A 123 15.31 8.02 -13.91
CA ASN A 123 14.19 7.56 -14.75
C ASN A 123 13.05 8.56 -14.84
N VAL A 124 12.76 9.26 -13.75
CA VAL A 124 11.60 10.17 -13.62
C VAL A 124 12.01 11.62 -13.83
N MET A 125 13.05 12.11 -13.13
CA MET A 125 13.52 13.49 -13.27
C MET A 125 14.44 13.69 -14.50
N LYS A 126 14.78 12.62 -15.23
CA LYS A 126 15.62 12.64 -16.43
C LYS A 126 16.99 13.30 -16.20
N VAL A 127 17.59 13.06 -15.03
CA VAL A 127 18.95 13.53 -14.76
C VAL A 127 19.96 12.87 -15.70
N ASN A 128 21.11 13.50 -15.91
CA ASN A 128 22.13 12.93 -16.78
C ASN A 128 22.83 11.72 -16.13
N MET A 129 23.41 10.85 -16.95
CA MET A 129 24.10 9.65 -16.47
C MET A 129 25.23 9.97 -15.49
N GLY A 130 25.95 11.08 -15.70
CA GLY A 130 27.01 11.51 -14.78
C GLY A 130 26.50 11.89 -13.39
N GLN A 131 25.31 12.47 -13.29
CA GLN A 131 24.63 12.76 -12.02
C GLN A 131 24.17 11.47 -11.34
N TYR A 132 23.65 10.52 -12.11
CA TYR A 132 23.26 9.21 -11.59
C TYR A 132 24.45 8.44 -11.00
N ILE A 133 25.57 8.36 -11.73
CA ILE A 133 26.78 7.67 -11.28
C ILE A 133 27.31 8.32 -9.99
N ARG A 134 27.45 9.65 -9.95
CA ARG A 134 27.90 10.36 -8.74
C ARG A 134 26.98 10.12 -7.54
N CYS A 135 25.68 10.10 -7.77
CA CYS A 135 24.70 9.80 -6.72
C CYS A 135 24.93 8.39 -6.17
N LEU A 136 25.07 7.40 -7.06
CA LEU A 136 25.27 6.01 -6.67
C LEU A 136 26.60 5.80 -5.92
N ASP A 137 27.68 6.44 -6.37
CA ASP A 137 29.00 6.37 -5.72
C ASP A 137 28.94 6.91 -4.29
N LEU A 138 28.32 8.09 -4.09
CA LEU A 138 28.13 8.67 -2.76
C LEU A 138 27.30 7.78 -1.82
N TRP A 139 26.29 7.08 -2.36
CA TRP A 139 25.51 6.12 -1.57
C TRP A 139 26.32 4.89 -1.18
N HIS A 140 27.16 4.37 -2.08
CA HIS A 140 28.04 3.25 -1.77
C HIS A 140 29.04 3.61 -0.67
N GLU A 141 29.69 4.77 -0.77
CA GLU A 141 30.63 5.24 0.26
C GLU A 141 29.96 5.32 1.63
N ARG A 142 28.77 5.94 1.71
CA ARG A 142 28.00 6.03 2.96
C ARG A 142 27.70 4.66 3.57
N LEU A 143 27.29 3.68 2.75
CA LEU A 143 26.98 2.33 3.21
C LEU A 143 28.20 1.60 3.76
N MET A 144 29.39 1.81 3.15
CA MET A 144 30.64 1.25 3.67
C MET A 144 30.95 1.83 5.05
N GLU A 145 30.87 3.16 5.19
CA GLU A 145 31.13 3.84 6.46
C GLU A 145 30.16 3.42 7.57
N GLU A 146 28.87 3.25 7.26
CA GLU A 146 27.88 2.76 8.22
C GLU A 146 28.23 1.35 8.71
N ARG A 147 28.61 0.43 7.81
CA ARG A 147 29.04 -0.92 8.19
C ARG A 147 30.32 -0.93 9.02
N GLU A 148 31.29 -0.08 8.69
CA GLU A 148 32.52 0.05 9.48
C GLU A 148 32.25 0.61 10.88
N ARG A 149 31.35 1.59 11.01
CA ARG A 149 30.90 2.11 12.31
C ARG A 149 30.21 1.03 13.13
N GLU A 150 29.31 0.27 12.51
CA GLU A 150 28.62 -0.84 13.17
C GLU A 150 29.61 -1.93 13.62
N ALA A 151 30.58 -2.28 12.78
CA ALA A 151 31.64 -3.22 13.14
C ALA A 151 32.49 -2.71 14.32
N ALA A 152 32.84 -1.42 14.32
CA ALA A 152 33.59 -0.81 15.41
C ALA A 152 32.79 -0.76 16.73
N VAL A 153 31.49 -0.48 16.68
CA VAL A 153 30.61 -0.52 17.86
C VAL A 153 30.51 -1.95 18.40
N LYS A 154 30.32 -2.93 17.52
CA LYS A 154 30.24 -4.34 17.91
C LYS A 154 31.54 -4.82 18.55
N GLN A 155 32.68 -4.46 17.99
CA GLN A 155 33.99 -4.80 18.54
C GLN A 155 34.19 -4.20 19.94
N LYS A 156 33.74 -2.97 20.18
CA LYS A 156 33.78 -2.35 21.53
C LYS A 156 32.86 -3.06 22.51
N GLN A 157 31.66 -3.43 22.09
CA GLN A 157 30.73 -4.18 22.93
C GLN A 157 31.27 -5.56 23.31
N GLU A 158 31.95 -6.25 22.39
CA GLU A 158 32.62 -7.52 22.68
C GLU A 158 33.79 -7.33 23.66
N GLN A 159 34.59 -6.28 23.49
CA GLN A 159 35.68 -5.94 24.41
C GLN A 159 35.20 -5.59 25.82
N GLU A 160 34.10 -4.83 25.96
CA GLU A 160 33.50 -4.50 27.26
C GLU A 160 32.98 -5.77 27.98
N VAL A 161 32.37 -6.71 27.24
CA VAL A 161 31.91 -7.99 27.80
C VAL A 161 33.08 -8.85 28.26
N ASP A 162 34.18 -8.88 27.51
CA ASP A 162 35.39 -9.62 27.89
C ASP A 162 36.04 -9.03 29.16
N GLU A 163 36.07 -7.69 29.29
CA GLU A 163 36.59 -7.01 30.49
C GLU A 163 35.76 -7.32 31.75
N ASP A 164 34.44 -7.37 31.64
CA ASP A 164 33.54 -7.73 32.74
C ASP A 164 33.72 -9.22 33.16
N GLU A 165 33.93 -10.13 32.21
CA GLU A 165 34.18 -11.56 32.50
C GLU A 165 35.51 -11.78 33.26
N ASP A 166 36.53 -10.98 32.96
CA ASP A 166 37.82 -11.07 33.64
C ASP A 166 37.78 -10.47 35.06
N GLU A 167 37.00 -9.41 35.31
CA GLU A 167 36.79 -8.86 36.66
C GLU A 167 36.12 -9.89 37.61
N ASP A 168 35.10 -10.61 37.12
CA ASP A 168 34.46 -11.68 37.89
C ASP A 168 35.40 -12.88 38.14
N ARG A 169 36.36 -13.11 37.24
CA ARG A 169 37.34 -14.20 37.35
C ARG A 169 38.45 -13.91 38.36
N GLU A 170 38.90 -12.66 38.47
CA GLU A 170 39.91 -12.26 39.44
C GLU A 170 39.37 -12.22 40.89
N GLY A 171 38.04 -12.05 41.06
CA GLY A 171 37.39 -12.09 42.38
C GLY A 171 37.39 -13.46 43.09
N TYR A 172 37.64 -14.57 42.39
CA TYR A 172 37.56 -15.93 42.96
C TYR A 172 38.90 -16.49 43.49
N ASN A 173 40.05 -15.95 43.04
CA ASN A 173 41.38 -16.47 43.42
C ASN A 173 41.99 -15.82 44.69
N GLY A 174 41.17 -15.12 45.50
CA GLY A 174 41.62 -14.28 46.61
C GLY A 174 41.34 -14.76 48.05
N ILE A 175 40.99 -16.04 48.30
CA ILE A 175 40.75 -16.57 49.66
C ILE A 175 41.64 -17.78 49.96
#